data_AF-A0A0W8E132-F1
#
_entry.id   AF-A0A0W8E132-F1
#
_cell.length_a   1.000
_cell.length_b   1.000
_cell.length_c   1.000
_cell.angle_alpha   90.00
_cell.angle_beta   90.00
_cell.angle_gamma   90.00
#
_symmetry.space_group_name_H-M   'P 1'
#
loop_
_entity.id
_entity.type
_entity.pdbx_description
1 polymer ?
#
loop_
_entity_poly.entity_id
_entity_poly.type
_entity_poly.pdbx_seq_one_letter_code
_entity_poly.pdbx_strand_id
1 'polypeptide(L)'
;MKLETPGGVGTRVYMLDASGKKYKQFQLLNQEFTFDVDMSSLPCGSNGALYFSKMDADGGMARFPGNSAGAEYGTGYCDAQCQKDVKFINGEANLEKKYGACCTEMDIWEANSMATAYTTHPCSTDGQERCIADEDCGATDETRYTGWCDKPGCDFNPFRMGNKKFYGRGKKYDIDTTRPFSVITQFVTDDNTETGELVEIRRLYKQDDRVVANPASTWAELNGTDSITDAMCNTSKALFDDHPYVMGGLAQLGKQMVGGMTLAMSIWVDYGSNMTWLDSYPSGDDPKVPGALRGDCPNPGGDPESVFAESPDAAVKFMNIRSGDFGSTY
;
A
#
# COMPACT_ATOMS: atom_id res chain seq x y z
N MET A 1 7.82 -10.19 -10.77
CA MET A 1 8.81 -10.14 -9.68
C MET A 1 8.75 -11.47 -8.95
N LYS A 2 9.88 -12.18 -8.82
CA LYS A 2 9.96 -13.40 -8.01
C LYS A 2 10.24 -13.01 -6.57
N LEU A 3 9.66 -13.73 -5.61
CA LEU A 3 9.85 -13.47 -4.19
C LEU A 3 11.29 -13.79 -3.77
N GLU A 4 11.84 -14.90 -4.24
CA GLU A 4 13.23 -15.29 -4.01
C GLU A 4 13.98 -15.35 -5.35
N THR A 5 15.19 -14.82 -5.34
CA THR A 5 16.13 -14.87 -6.48
C THR A 5 17.54 -15.20 -5.98
N PRO A 6 18.47 -15.59 -6.86
CA PRO A 6 19.88 -15.74 -6.47
C PRO A 6 20.50 -14.46 -5.86
N GLY A 7 19.92 -13.29 -6.13
CA GLY A 7 20.36 -11.99 -5.62
C GLY A 7 19.78 -11.62 -4.25
N GLY A 8 18.86 -12.43 -3.70
CA GLY A 8 18.25 -12.21 -2.40
C GLY A 8 16.74 -12.38 -2.39
N VAL A 9 16.18 -12.04 -1.23
CA VAL A 9 14.75 -12.11 -0.91
C VAL A 9 14.10 -10.75 -1.09
N GLY A 10 12.95 -10.75 -1.76
CA GLY A 10 12.16 -9.58 -2.02
C GLY A 10 12.79 -8.64 -3.04
N THR A 11 11.98 -7.79 -3.64
CA THR A 11 12.47 -6.75 -4.55
C THR A 11 11.50 -5.58 -4.49
N ARG A 12 12.02 -4.36 -4.60
CA ARG A 12 11.25 -3.14 -4.84
C ARG A 12 11.82 -2.43 -6.06
N VAL A 13 10.94 -2.00 -6.96
CA VAL A 13 11.28 -1.28 -8.17
C VAL A 13 10.39 -0.04 -8.30
N TYR A 14 10.88 0.96 -9.01
CA TYR A 14 10.17 2.21 -9.27
C TYR A 14 10.00 2.41 -10.78
N MET A 15 8.90 3.06 -11.17
CA MET A 15 8.71 3.39 -12.59
C MET A 15 9.50 4.64 -12.97
N LEU A 16 10.45 4.49 -13.89
CA LEU A 16 11.13 5.62 -14.52
C LEU A 16 10.26 6.24 -15.63
N ASP A 17 10.43 7.53 -15.87
CA ASP A 17 9.85 8.20 -17.02
C ASP A 17 10.55 7.77 -18.33
N ALA A 18 10.05 8.26 -19.46
CA ALA A 18 10.59 7.91 -20.78
C ALA A 18 12.05 8.33 -21.00
N SER A 19 12.59 9.25 -20.19
CA SER A 19 14.00 9.62 -20.25
C SER A 19 14.91 8.58 -19.58
N GLY A 20 14.35 7.75 -18.69
CA GLY A 20 15.08 6.81 -17.86
C GLY A 20 15.85 7.46 -16.70
N LYS A 21 15.75 8.80 -16.52
CA LYS A 21 16.57 9.54 -15.54
C LYS A 21 15.84 10.02 -14.30
N LYS A 22 14.51 10.05 -14.36
CA LYS A 22 13.63 10.48 -13.28
C LYS A 22 12.53 9.45 -13.09
N TYR A 23 12.00 9.37 -11.87
CA TYR A 23 10.77 8.64 -11.63
C TYR A 23 9.59 9.30 -12.34
N LYS A 24 8.75 8.49 -12.95
CA LYS A 24 7.47 8.93 -13.49
C LYS A 24 6.59 9.39 -12.32
N GLN A 25 6.29 10.69 -12.30
CA GLN A 25 5.32 11.27 -11.37
C GLN A 25 3.91 11.10 -11.93
N PHE A 26 3.04 10.45 -11.18
CA PHE A 26 1.63 10.26 -11.50
C PHE A 26 0.77 11.30 -10.79
N GLN A 27 -0.05 12.04 -11.54
CA GLN A 27 -1.09 12.90 -10.99
C GLN A 27 -2.31 12.03 -10.73
N LEU A 28 -2.76 11.96 -9.47
CA LEU A 28 -3.81 11.03 -9.06
C LEU A 28 -5.16 11.71 -8.82
N LEU A 29 -5.17 13.00 -8.41
CA LEU A 29 -6.41 13.72 -8.10
C LEU A 29 -7.33 13.80 -9.32
N ASN A 30 -8.59 13.39 -9.13
CA ASN A 30 -9.61 13.31 -10.18
C ASN A 30 -9.21 12.42 -11.37
N GLN A 31 -8.37 11.42 -11.12
CA GLN A 31 -7.86 10.49 -12.12
C GLN A 31 -8.10 9.05 -11.70
N GLU A 32 -8.10 8.15 -12.68
CA GLU A 32 -8.16 6.71 -12.53
C GLU A 32 -6.76 6.12 -12.73
N PHE A 33 -6.40 5.16 -11.89
CA PHE A 33 -5.21 4.34 -12.04
C PHE A 33 -5.59 2.86 -12.05
N THR A 34 -5.13 2.17 -13.09
CA THR A 34 -5.50 0.78 -13.34
C THR A 34 -4.28 -0.04 -13.72
N PHE A 35 -4.27 -1.30 -13.28
CA PHE A 35 -3.30 -2.29 -13.71
C PHE A 35 -3.92 -3.68 -13.70
N ASP A 36 -3.33 -4.59 -14.48
CA ASP A 36 -3.63 -6.01 -14.41
C ASP A 36 -2.63 -6.69 -13.48
N VAL A 37 -3.10 -7.66 -12.71
CA VAL A 37 -2.27 -8.38 -11.75
C VAL A 37 -2.46 -9.89 -11.86
N ASP A 38 -1.36 -10.63 -11.74
CA ASP A 38 -1.34 -12.09 -11.56
C ASP A 38 -0.51 -12.40 -10.31
N MET A 39 -1.17 -12.94 -9.31
CA MET A 39 -0.58 -13.43 -8.06
C MET A 39 -1.07 -14.83 -7.72
N SER A 40 -1.45 -15.59 -8.74
CA SER A 40 -1.94 -16.96 -8.58
C SER A 40 -0.94 -17.87 -7.85
N SER A 41 0.35 -17.53 -7.88
CA SER A 41 1.46 -18.20 -7.17
C SER A 41 1.83 -17.58 -5.81
N LEU A 42 1.18 -16.52 -5.36
CA LEU A 42 1.59 -15.79 -4.15
C LEU A 42 0.84 -16.30 -2.91
N PRO A 43 1.53 -16.98 -1.95
CA PRO A 43 0.90 -17.66 -0.83
C PRO A 43 0.59 -16.72 0.35
N CYS A 44 -0.05 -17.27 1.40
CA CYS A 44 -0.08 -16.67 2.73
C CYS A 44 1.34 -16.30 3.21
N GLY A 45 1.47 -15.23 4.00
CA GLY A 45 2.76 -14.80 4.53
C GLY A 45 3.58 -13.93 3.58
N SER A 46 3.07 -13.66 2.37
CA SER A 46 3.75 -12.85 1.36
C SER A 46 2.87 -11.70 0.88
N ASN A 47 3.49 -10.66 0.32
CA ASN A 47 2.80 -9.49 -0.20
C ASN A 47 3.44 -9.04 -1.51
N GLY A 48 2.63 -8.93 -2.56
CA GLY A 48 2.97 -8.33 -3.83
C GLY A 48 2.32 -6.96 -3.87
N ALA A 49 3.09 -5.92 -3.54
CA ALA A 49 2.55 -4.59 -3.37
C ALA A 49 2.75 -3.70 -4.61
N LEU A 50 1.77 -2.84 -4.87
CA LEU A 50 1.85 -1.75 -5.83
C LEU A 50 1.26 -0.51 -5.17
N TYR A 51 2.05 0.55 -5.07
CA TYR A 51 1.74 1.71 -4.25
C TYR A 51 2.44 2.97 -4.75
N PHE A 52 2.04 4.12 -4.21
CA PHE A 52 2.65 5.40 -4.51
C PHE A 52 3.30 6.00 -3.27
N SER A 53 4.53 6.49 -3.43
CA SER A 53 5.25 7.22 -2.39
C SER A 53 5.57 8.64 -2.86
N LYS A 54 5.50 9.62 -1.95
CA LYS A 54 5.87 11.02 -2.24
C LYS A 54 7.40 11.22 -2.24
N MET A 55 8.05 10.55 -3.18
CA MET A 55 9.49 10.67 -3.43
C MET A 55 9.80 11.80 -4.42
N ASP A 56 10.98 12.40 -4.30
CA ASP A 56 11.48 13.35 -5.29
C ASP A 56 11.68 12.66 -6.65
N ALA A 57 11.26 13.32 -7.74
CA ALA A 57 11.35 12.75 -9.08
C ALA A 57 12.77 12.39 -9.53
N ASP A 58 13.79 13.07 -9.02
CA ASP A 58 15.21 12.78 -9.31
C ASP A 58 15.87 11.86 -8.27
N GLY A 59 15.09 11.29 -7.35
CA GLY A 59 15.61 10.48 -6.23
C GLY A 59 16.38 11.29 -5.19
N GLY A 60 16.20 12.62 -5.15
CA GLY A 60 16.75 13.54 -4.16
C GLY A 60 18.04 14.23 -4.58
N MET A 61 18.51 14.07 -5.82
CA MET A 61 19.78 14.63 -6.28
C MET A 61 19.86 16.16 -6.14
N ALA A 62 18.78 16.87 -6.50
CA ALA A 62 18.76 18.33 -6.42
C ALA A 62 18.82 18.85 -4.98
N ARG A 63 18.19 18.14 -4.04
CA ARG A 63 18.15 18.52 -2.61
C ARG A 63 19.40 18.09 -1.86
N PHE A 64 20.03 17.00 -2.28
CA PHE A 64 21.10 16.33 -1.55
C PHE A 64 22.34 16.11 -2.43
N PRO A 65 23.30 17.05 -2.46
CA PRO A 65 24.49 16.97 -3.32
C PRO A 65 25.37 15.75 -3.10
N GLY A 66 25.27 15.07 -1.94
CA GLY A 66 25.94 13.79 -1.68
C GLY A 66 25.36 12.62 -2.48
N ASN A 67 24.14 12.75 -3.01
CA ASN A 67 23.54 11.78 -3.91
C ASN A 67 23.91 12.11 -5.36
N SER A 68 24.87 11.38 -5.92
CA SER A 68 25.26 11.46 -7.33
C SER A 68 24.64 10.36 -8.22
N ALA A 69 23.81 9.48 -7.65
CA ALA A 69 23.24 8.33 -8.34
C ALA A 69 21.79 8.57 -8.81
N GLY A 70 20.94 9.08 -7.92
CA GLY A 70 19.56 9.47 -8.25
C GLY A 70 18.61 8.34 -8.61
N ALA A 71 17.51 8.72 -9.27
CA ALA A 71 16.45 7.80 -9.66
C ALA A 71 16.91 6.64 -10.55
N GLU A 72 17.93 6.85 -11.40
CA GLU A 72 18.55 5.80 -12.24
C GLU A 72 19.04 4.60 -11.41
N TYR A 73 19.37 4.82 -10.14
CA TYR A 73 19.85 3.80 -9.20
C TYR A 73 18.86 3.52 -8.07
N GLY A 74 17.62 4.01 -8.15
CA GLY A 74 16.59 3.71 -7.16
C GLY A 74 16.76 4.44 -5.82
N THR A 75 17.43 5.60 -5.78
CA THR A 75 17.62 6.35 -4.52
C THR A 75 16.38 7.15 -4.09
N GLY A 76 16.40 7.63 -2.84
CA GLY A 76 15.40 8.59 -2.34
C GLY A 76 14.11 7.95 -1.85
N TYR A 77 14.11 6.64 -1.59
CA TYR A 77 12.95 5.96 -1.03
C TYR A 77 12.56 6.51 0.33
N CYS A 78 11.25 6.62 0.52
CA CYS A 78 10.58 6.92 1.77
C CYS A 78 9.18 6.31 1.70
N ASP A 79 8.57 6.11 2.86
CA ASP A 79 7.19 5.67 3.00
C ASP A 79 6.61 6.15 4.33
N ALA A 80 5.36 5.81 4.62
CA ALA A 80 4.72 6.25 5.86
C ALA A 80 5.20 5.48 7.08
N GLN A 81 5.90 4.36 6.88
CA GLN A 81 6.50 3.59 7.97
C GLN A 81 7.80 4.23 8.48
N CYS A 82 8.33 5.26 7.80
CA CYS A 82 9.55 5.97 8.21
C CYS A 82 10.72 5.01 8.48
N GLN A 83 10.88 3.99 7.63
CA GLN A 83 11.73 2.85 7.94
C GLN A 83 13.20 3.26 8.14
N LYS A 84 13.81 2.75 9.21
CA LYS A 84 15.22 3.02 9.56
C LYS A 84 16.23 2.12 8.84
N ASP A 85 15.77 1.14 8.05
CA ASP A 85 16.61 0.18 7.34
C ASP A 85 17.02 0.64 5.93
N VAL A 86 16.50 1.77 5.46
CA VAL A 86 16.92 2.41 4.20
C VAL A 86 18.40 2.78 4.30
N LYS A 87 19.22 2.19 3.41
CA LYS A 87 20.69 2.22 3.49
C LYS A 87 21.31 3.57 3.14
N PHE A 88 20.64 4.39 2.33
CA PHE A 88 21.10 5.72 1.95
C PHE A 88 19.94 6.71 2.04
N ILE A 89 20.09 7.75 2.87
CA ILE A 89 19.07 8.78 3.09
C ILE A 89 19.75 10.15 2.98
N ASN A 90 19.15 11.07 2.24
CA ASN A 90 19.66 12.43 2.02
C ASN A 90 21.11 12.49 1.50
N GLY A 91 21.51 11.52 0.66
CA GLY A 91 22.87 11.43 0.11
C GLY A 91 23.93 10.93 1.10
N GLU A 92 23.53 10.42 2.27
CA GLU A 92 24.41 9.88 3.31
C GLU A 92 24.12 8.39 3.55
N ALA A 93 25.16 7.61 3.88
CA ALA A 93 25.00 6.21 4.25
C ALA A 93 24.42 6.08 5.66
N ASN A 94 23.42 5.21 5.84
CA ASN A 94 22.72 4.95 7.09
C ASN A 94 23.14 3.59 7.70
N LEU A 95 24.45 3.37 7.83
CA LEU A 95 25.01 2.07 8.24
C LEU A 95 24.58 1.64 9.66
N GLU A 96 24.33 2.61 10.53
CA GLU A 96 23.91 2.40 11.92
C GLU A 96 22.38 2.39 12.09
N LYS A 97 21.60 2.44 10.99
CA LYS A 97 20.12 2.55 11.02
C LYS A 97 19.62 3.68 11.92
N LYS A 98 20.36 4.79 11.93
CA LYS A 98 20.09 5.96 12.77
C LYS A 98 18.92 6.79 12.25
N TYR A 99 18.80 6.85 10.92
CA TYR A 99 17.86 7.71 10.23
C TYR A 99 16.68 6.90 9.68
N GLY A 100 15.47 7.46 9.72
CA GLY A 100 14.33 6.98 8.95
C GLY A 100 14.02 7.93 7.80
N ALA A 101 13.31 7.43 6.78
CA ALA A 101 12.87 8.23 5.63
C ALA A 101 11.34 8.23 5.55
N CYS A 102 10.72 9.34 5.96
CA CYS A 102 9.28 9.52 6.02
C CYS A 102 8.76 10.20 4.76
N CYS A 103 7.64 9.73 4.21
CA CYS A 103 6.80 10.51 3.32
C CYS A 103 5.42 9.88 3.19
N THR A 104 4.47 10.66 2.66
CA THR A 104 3.12 10.17 2.39
C THR A 104 3.11 9.01 1.41
N GLU A 105 2.24 8.05 1.71
CA GLU A 105 2.10 6.79 0.99
C GLU A 105 0.62 6.52 0.68
N MET A 106 0.38 5.99 -0.51
CA MET A 106 -0.92 5.54 -0.98
C MET A 106 -0.77 4.10 -1.49
N ASP A 107 -1.23 3.16 -0.68
CA ASP A 107 -1.20 1.74 -1.02
C ASP A 107 -2.38 1.38 -1.91
N ILE A 108 -2.12 1.31 -3.21
CA ILE A 108 -3.13 0.90 -4.18
C ILE A 108 -3.47 -0.58 -3.97
N TRP A 109 -2.45 -1.36 -3.64
CA TRP A 109 -2.56 -2.80 -3.66
C TRP A 109 -1.53 -3.42 -2.75
N GLU A 110 -1.96 -3.97 -1.63
CA GLU A 110 -1.20 -4.92 -0.83
C GLU A 110 -1.97 -6.23 -0.85
N ALA A 111 -1.36 -7.31 -1.34
CA ALA A 111 -2.10 -8.55 -1.51
C ALA A 111 -1.22 -9.78 -1.69
N ASN A 112 -1.87 -10.91 -1.42
CA ASN A 112 -1.54 -12.21 -1.96
C ASN A 112 -2.80 -12.88 -2.50
N SER A 113 -2.75 -14.17 -2.82
CA SER A 113 -3.91 -14.86 -3.37
C SER A 113 -5.07 -15.07 -2.38
N MET A 114 -4.90 -14.73 -1.10
CA MET A 114 -5.90 -14.96 -0.04
C MET A 114 -6.54 -13.66 0.48
N ALA A 115 -5.79 -12.56 0.52
CA ALA A 115 -6.29 -11.27 0.99
C ALA A 115 -5.74 -10.11 0.18
N THR A 116 -6.44 -8.98 0.25
CA THR A 116 -5.99 -7.70 -0.31
C THR A 116 -6.46 -6.53 0.55
N ALA A 117 -5.65 -5.48 0.59
CA ALA A 117 -6.00 -4.17 1.13
C ALA A 117 -5.58 -3.06 0.16
N TYR A 118 -6.27 -1.92 0.27
CA TYR A 118 -5.75 -0.64 -0.18
C TYR A 118 -5.89 0.36 0.97
N THR A 119 -4.87 1.20 1.14
CA THR A 119 -4.67 1.93 2.39
C THR A 119 -4.16 3.34 2.12
N THR A 120 -4.64 4.28 2.93
CA THR A 120 -4.17 5.68 2.89
C THR A 120 -3.27 5.97 4.08
N HIS A 121 -2.11 6.56 3.82
CA HIS A 121 -1.14 6.92 4.85
C HIS A 121 -0.67 8.37 4.73
N PRO A 122 -1.48 9.34 5.17
CA PRO A 122 -1.07 10.74 5.19
C PRO A 122 0.09 10.98 6.17
N CYS A 123 0.93 11.96 5.84
CA CYS A 123 1.97 12.47 6.72
C CYS A 123 1.85 13.99 6.87
N SER A 124 2.36 14.51 7.98
CA SER A 124 2.47 15.96 8.22
C SER A 124 3.67 16.60 7.50
N THR A 125 4.58 15.79 6.95
CA THR A 125 5.72 16.26 6.14
C THR A 125 5.27 16.72 4.75
N ASP A 126 6.07 17.59 4.13
CA ASP A 126 5.92 17.95 2.73
C ASP A 126 6.98 17.25 1.89
N GLY A 127 6.58 16.18 1.22
CA GLY A 127 7.49 15.28 0.53
C GLY A 127 8.34 14.39 1.45
N GLN A 128 9.49 13.96 0.94
CA GLN A 128 10.43 13.13 1.66
C GLN A 128 11.17 13.92 2.73
N GLU A 129 11.13 13.42 3.98
CA GLU A 129 11.84 13.99 5.11
C GLU A 129 12.62 12.92 5.88
N ARG A 130 13.77 13.30 6.47
CA ARG A 130 14.60 12.41 7.28
C ARG A 130 14.27 12.60 8.76
N CYS A 131 13.79 11.54 9.41
CA CYS A 131 13.57 11.54 10.85
C CYS A 131 14.78 10.92 11.58
N ILE A 132 14.99 11.28 12.85
CA ILE A 132 16.07 10.75 13.70
C ILE A 132 15.50 10.20 15.01
N ALA A 133 14.80 11.06 15.74
CA ALA A 133 14.17 10.71 17.01
C ALA A 133 13.11 9.63 16.79
N ASP A 134 12.96 8.72 17.75
CA ASP A 134 11.97 7.66 17.66
C ASP A 134 10.56 8.24 17.65
N GLU A 135 10.35 9.36 18.34
CA GLU A 135 9.10 10.11 18.37
C GLU A 135 8.72 10.62 16.98
N ASP A 136 9.66 11.23 16.25
CA ASP A 136 9.43 11.75 14.90
C ASP A 136 9.21 10.61 13.89
N CYS A 137 10.01 9.55 14.00
CA CYS A 137 9.94 8.38 13.13
C CYS A 137 8.78 7.42 13.45
N GLY A 138 8.14 7.56 14.63
CA GLY A 138 7.26 6.55 15.20
C GLY A 138 7.88 5.15 15.29
N ALA A 139 9.14 5.07 15.72
CA ALA A 139 9.97 3.87 15.56
C ALA A 139 9.74 2.76 16.60
N THR A 140 8.96 3.03 17.65
CA THR A 140 8.61 2.07 18.72
C THR A 140 7.10 1.88 18.81
N ASP A 141 6.64 0.89 19.56
CA ASP A 141 5.21 0.66 19.79
C ASP A 141 4.54 1.87 20.47
N GLU A 142 5.25 2.54 21.38
CA GLU A 142 4.76 3.74 22.08
C GLU A 142 4.68 4.96 21.16
N THR A 143 5.61 5.07 20.20
CA THR A 143 5.74 6.25 19.31
C THR A 143 5.06 6.05 17.95
N ARG A 144 4.63 4.82 17.63
CA ARG A 144 4.01 4.43 16.34
C ARG A 144 2.87 5.35 15.91
N TYR A 145 2.17 5.96 16.87
CA TYR A 145 1.00 6.82 16.65
C TYR A 145 1.26 8.32 16.81
N THR A 146 2.48 8.72 17.20
CA THR A 146 2.85 10.12 17.44
C THR A 146 3.87 10.67 16.46
N GLY A 147 4.43 9.80 15.61
CA GLY A 147 5.35 10.21 14.54
C GLY A 147 4.71 11.03 13.45
N TRP A 148 5.50 11.44 12.47
CA TRP A 148 5.03 12.37 11.44
C TRP A 148 4.06 11.75 10.42
N CYS A 149 3.97 10.42 10.37
CA CYS A 149 3.19 9.67 9.41
C CYS A 149 2.19 8.74 10.10
N ASP A 150 1.00 8.58 9.50
CA ASP A 150 0.01 7.60 9.92
C ASP A 150 0.46 6.19 9.51
N LYS A 151 1.14 5.46 10.41
CA LYS A 151 1.64 4.11 10.15
C LYS A 151 0.55 3.05 10.00
N PRO A 152 -0.52 3.03 10.81
CA PRO A 152 -1.64 2.14 10.58
C PRO A 152 -2.41 2.45 9.29
N GLY A 153 -2.55 3.73 8.96
CA GLY A 153 -3.35 4.20 7.82
C GLY A 153 -4.84 3.97 8.00
N CYS A 154 -5.62 4.36 6.99
CA CYS A 154 -7.01 3.94 6.84
C CYS A 154 -7.14 2.94 5.69
N ASP A 155 -7.40 1.68 6.04
CA ASP A 155 -7.42 0.53 5.15
C ASP A 155 -8.83 0.11 4.76
N PHE A 156 -8.94 -0.44 3.55
CA PHE A 156 -10.09 -1.22 3.13
C PHE A 156 -9.62 -2.59 2.65
N ASN A 157 -9.78 -3.59 3.51
CA ASN A 157 -9.66 -5.01 3.17
C ASN A 157 -11.07 -5.62 3.14
N PRO A 158 -11.55 -6.16 2.00
CA PRO A 158 -12.90 -6.74 1.90
C PRO A 158 -13.22 -7.80 2.95
N PHE A 159 -12.24 -8.64 3.31
CA PHE A 159 -12.41 -9.66 4.34
C PHE A 159 -12.56 -9.05 5.73
N ARG A 160 -11.72 -8.05 6.05
CA ARG A 160 -11.77 -7.28 7.31
C ARG A 160 -13.10 -6.51 7.45
N MET A 161 -13.61 -6.01 6.34
CA MET A 161 -14.94 -5.39 6.22
C MET A 161 -16.10 -6.40 6.25
N GLY A 162 -15.79 -7.69 6.44
CA GLY A 162 -16.76 -8.76 6.68
C GLY A 162 -17.18 -9.55 5.44
N ASN A 163 -16.76 -9.14 4.24
CA ASN A 163 -17.04 -9.87 3.01
C ASN A 163 -16.00 -10.96 2.73
N LYS A 164 -16.20 -12.13 3.32
CA LYS A 164 -15.29 -13.29 3.24
C LYS A 164 -15.39 -14.10 1.93
N LYS A 165 -16.21 -13.66 0.96
CA LYS A 165 -16.46 -14.36 -0.30
C LYS A 165 -16.19 -13.51 -1.54
N PHE A 166 -15.71 -12.29 -1.36
CA PHE A 166 -15.39 -11.41 -2.48
C PHE A 166 -14.10 -11.80 -3.21
N TYR A 167 -13.00 -11.96 -2.45
CA TYR A 167 -11.66 -12.14 -3.00
C TYR A 167 -11.05 -13.45 -2.48
N GLY A 168 -10.50 -14.27 -3.37
CA GLY A 168 -9.79 -15.49 -2.97
C GLY A 168 -9.65 -16.53 -4.09
N ARG A 169 -9.11 -17.70 -3.73
CA ARG A 169 -8.77 -18.73 -4.72
C ARG A 169 -9.99 -19.52 -5.20
N GLY A 170 -10.27 -19.43 -6.50
CA GLY A 170 -11.25 -20.26 -7.22
C GLY A 170 -12.61 -19.58 -7.44
N LYS A 171 -13.40 -20.14 -8.36
CA LYS A 171 -14.69 -19.60 -8.84
C LYS A 171 -15.80 -19.39 -7.80
N LYS A 172 -15.56 -19.74 -6.53
CA LYS A 172 -16.50 -19.49 -5.42
C LYS A 172 -16.40 -18.06 -4.89
N TYR A 173 -15.35 -17.32 -5.26
CA TYR A 173 -15.15 -15.92 -4.96
C TYR A 173 -15.54 -15.06 -6.17
N ASP A 174 -15.95 -13.82 -5.93
CA ASP A 174 -16.25 -12.87 -7.01
C ASP A 174 -15.01 -12.55 -7.85
N ILE A 175 -13.87 -12.38 -7.20
CA ILE A 175 -12.55 -12.22 -7.80
C ILE A 175 -11.75 -13.50 -7.53
N ASP A 176 -11.56 -14.30 -8.58
CA ASP A 176 -10.82 -15.56 -8.53
C ASP A 176 -9.32 -15.29 -8.69
N THR A 177 -8.57 -15.37 -7.59
CA THR A 177 -7.13 -15.05 -7.55
C THR A 177 -6.24 -16.12 -8.18
N THR A 178 -6.80 -17.24 -8.64
CA THR A 178 -6.05 -18.24 -9.41
C THR A 178 -5.79 -17.82 -10.85
N ARG A 179 -6.35 -16.68 -11.28
CA ARG A 179 -6.20 -16.12 -12.63
C ARG A 179 -5.95 -14.60 -12.54
N PRO A 180 -5.40 -14.00 -13.60
CA PRO A 180 -5.23 -12.55 -13.64
C PRO A 180 -6.56 -11.78 -13.60
N PHE A 181 -6.51 -10.53 -13.14
CA PHE A 181 -7.63 -9.58 -13.15
C PHE A 181 -7.08 -8.14 -13.15
N SER A 182 -7.92 -7.17 -13.49
CA SER A 182 -7.62 -5.74 -13.39
C SER A 182 -8.07 -5.19 -12.05
N VAL A 183 -7.25 -4.31 -11.47
CA VAL A 183 -7.55 -3.48 -10.31
C VAL A 183 -7.67 -2.05 -10.79
N ILE A 184 -8.79 -1.40 -10.49
CA ILE A 184 -9.10 -0.03 -10.87
C ILE A 184 -9.27 0.80 -9.61
N THR A 185 -8.56 1.92 -9.49
CA THR A 185 -8.66 2.84 -8.36
C THR A 185 -8.94 4.24 -8.85
N GLN A 186 -9.96 4.88 -8.29
CA GLN A 186 -10.39 6.23 -8.66
C GLN A 186 -10.24 7.16 -7.47
N PHE A 187 -9.66 8.34 -7.69
CA PHE A 187 -9.42 9.34 -6.65
C PHE A 187 -10.34 10.54 -6.87
N VAL A 188 -11.45 10.57 -6.15
CA VAL A 188 -12.52 11.55 -6.35
C VAL A 188 -12.23 12.79 -5.53
N THR A 189 -12.34 13.94 -6.19
CA THR A 189 -12.25 15.25 -5.54
C THR A 189 -13.63 15.85 -5.29
N ASP A 190 -13.73 16.74 -4.30
CA ASP A 190 -14.97 17.39 -3.87
C ASP A 190 -15.70 18.15 -5.00
N ASP A 191 -14.95 18.72 -5.94
CA ASP A 191 -15.46 19.47 -7.07
C ASP A 191 -15.33 18.74 -8.43
N ASN A 192 -14.85 17.49 -8.43
CA ASN A 192 -14.54 16.69 -9.63
C ASN A 192 -13.55 17.37 -10.58
N THR A 193 -12.59 18.12 -10.04
CA THR A 193 -11.45 18.67 -10.79
C THR A 193 -10.13 18.13 -10.26
N GLU A 194 -9.07 18.21 -11.07
CA GLU A 194 -7.70 17.80 -10.67
C GLU A 194 -7.09 18.69 -9.58
N THR A 195 -7.76 19.78 -9.22
CA THR A 195 -7.33 20.73 -8.19
C THR A 195 -8.17 20.71 -6.92
N GLY A 196 -9.28 19.97 -6.92
CA GLY A 196 -10.15 19.82 -5.77
C GLY A 196 -9.52 19.02 -4.64
N GLU A 197 -10.15 19.05 -3.48
CA GLU A 197 -9.71 18.28 -2.31
C GLU A 197 -10.11 16.81 -2.49
N LEU A 198 -9.21 15.87 -2.19
CA LEU A 198 -9.50 14.44 -2.23
C LEU A 198 -10.53 14.08 -1.14
N VAL A 199 -11.66 13.50 -1.53
CA VAL A 199 -12.75 13.16 -0.60
C VAL A 199 -13.12 11.68 -0.59
N GLU A 200 -12.77 10.93 -1.64
CA GLU A 200 -13.11 9.51 -1.74
C GLU A 200 -12.12 8.76 -2.63
N ILE A 201 -11.74 7.55 -2.21
CA ILE A 201 -10.99 6.60 -3.04
C ILE A 201 -11.85 5.37 -3.30
N ARG A 202 -12.26 5.19 -4.56
CA ARG A 202 -13.10 4.08 -5.00
C ARG A 202 -12.26 2.96 -5.59
N ARG A 203 -12.80 1.75 -5.51
CA ARG A 203 -12.20 0.54 -6.02
C ARG A 203 -13.17 -0.20 -6.94
N LEU A 204 -12.69 -0.63 -8.10
CA LEU A 204 -13.35 -1.60 -8.95
C LEU A 204 -12.36 -2.68 -9.39
N TYR A 205 -12.91 -3.79 -9.86
CA TYR A 205 -12.16 -4.89 -10.42
C TYR A 205 -12.75 -5.27 -11.77
N LYS A 206 -11.91 -5.80 -12.66
CA LYS A 206 -12.38 -6.43 -13.88
C LYS A 206 -11.74 -7.79 -14.02
N GLN A 207 -12.56 -8.84 -14.04
CA GLN A 207 -12.08 -10.19 -14.33
C GLN A 207 -12.89 -10.76 -15.49
N ASP A 208 -12.18 -11.19 -16.53
CA ASP A 208 -12.77 -11.49 -17.82
C ASP A 208 -13.55 -10.26 -18.37
N ASP A 209 -14.79 -10.44 -18.81
CA ASP A 209 -15.66 -9.35 -19.30
C ASP A 209 -16.51 -8.71 -18.20
N ARG A 210 -16.29 -9.07 -16.93
CA ARG A 210 -17.12 -8.63 -15.81
C ARG A 210 -16.42 -7.54 -15.01
N VAL A 211 -17.03 -6.35 -15.00
CA VAL A 211 -16.68 -5.28 -14.06
C VAL A 211 -17.42 -5.55 -12.75
N VAL A 212 -16.69 -5.50 -11.64
CA VAL A 212 -17.16 -5.83 -10.30
C VAL A 212 -16.80 -4.66 -9.40
N ALA A 213 -17.79 -4.05 -8.75
CA ALA A 213 -17.56 -3.03 -7.75
C ALA A 213 -16.89 -3.63 -6.51
N ASN A 214 -16.18 -2.82 -5.73
CA ASN A 214 -15.74 -3.22 -4.39
C ASN A 214 -16.97 -3.61 -3.55
N PRO A 215 -16.89 -4.64 -2.70
CA PRO A 215 -18.04 -5.04 -1.91
C PRO A 215 -18.25 -4.03 -0.77
N ALA A 216 -19.51 -3.72 -0.47
CA ALA A 216 -19.83 -2.99 0.74
C ALA A 216 -19.50 -3.79 2.01
N SER A 217 -19.16 -3.08 3.08
CA SER A 217 -18.99 -3.64 4.41
C SER A 217 -20.27 -4.33 4.90
N THR A 218 -20.11 -5.46 5.61
CA THR A 218 -21.22 -6.18 6.24
C THR A 218 -21.40 -5.84 7.71
N TRP A 219 -20.54 -4.99 8.27
CA TRP A 219 -20.68 -4.49 9.64
C TRP A 219 -21.82 -3.47 9.71
N ALA A 220 -22.63 -3.52 10.77
CA ALA A 220 -23.84 -2.70 10.88
C ALA A 220 -23.53 -1.20 10.85
N GLU A 221 -22.44 -0.81 11.52
CA GLU A 221 -21.96 0.56 11.65
C GLU A 221 -21.38 1.12 10.34
N LEU A 222 -20.91 0.24 9.45
CA LEU A 222 -20.30 0.59 8.16
C LEU A 222 -21.20 0.24 6.97
N ASN A 223 -22.47 -0.08 7.22
CA ASN A 223 -23.37 -0.61 6.20
C ASN A 223 -23.44 0.28 4.96
N GLY A 224 -23.25 -0.32 3.78
CA GLY A 224 -23.27 0.36 2.50
C GLY A 224 -21.97 1.06 2.11
N THR A 225 -20.93 1.01 2.96
CA THR A 225 -19.63 1.62 2.64
C THR A 225 -18.76 0.65 1.84
N ASP A 226 -18.33 1.06 0.64
CA ASP A 226 -17.51 0.29 -0.30
C ASP A 226 -16.26 1.06 -0.79
N SER A 227 -15.99 2.23 -0.21
CA SER A 227 -14.87 3.11 -0.58
C SER A 227 -14.18 3.69 0.64
N ILE A 228 -13.00 4.28 0.46
CA ILE A 228 -12.32 5.02 1.52
C ILE A 228 -12.82 6.46 1.51
N THR A 229 -13.40 6.89 2.64
CA THR A 229 -13.79 8.27 2.95
C THR A 229 -13.40 8.55 4.40
N ASP A 230 -13.23 9.82 4.79
CA ASP A 230 -12.95 10.15 6.19
C ASP A 230 -14.02 9.62 7.15
N ALA A 231 -15.30 9.57 6.71
CA ALA A 231 -16.38 8.97 7.48
C ALA A 231 -16.17 7.47 7.69
N MET A 232 -15.85 6.72 6.62
CA MET A 232 -15.51 5.30 6.71
C MET A 232 -14.34 5.06 7.66
N CYS A 233 -13.27 5.85 7.53
CA CYS A 233 -12.07 5.73 8.35
C CYS A 233 -12.39 5.92 9.83
N ASN A 234 -13.08 7.01 10.18
CA ASN A 234 -13.43 7.28 11.58
C ASN A 234 -14.34 6.20 12.17
N THR A 235 -15.34 5.74 11.42
CA THR A 235 -16.27 4.69 11.88
C THR A 235 -15.59 3.33 12.01
N SER A 236 -14.75 2.94 11.05
CA SER A 236 -14.04 1.66 11.10
C SER A 236 -13.02 1.62 12.23
N LYS A 237 -12.24 2.70 12.43
CA LYS A 237 -11.28 2.78 13.54
C LYS A 237 -11.97 2.63 14.90
N ALA A 238 -13.10 3.32 15.10
CA ALA A 238 -13.87 3.19 16.32
C ALA A 238 -14.48 1.78 16.50
N LEU A 239 -15.00 1.17 15.43
CA LEU A 239 -15.60 -0.17 15.48
C LEU A 239 -14.55 -1.26 15.77
N PHE A 240 -13.36 -1.14 15.21
CA PHE A 240 -12.28 -2.12 15.32
C PHE A 240 -11.37 -1.91 16.53
N ASP A 241 -11.66 -0.89 17.36
CA ASP A 241 -10.81 -0.46 18.48
C ASP A 241 -9.37 -0.15 18.06
N ASP A 242 -9.21 0.37 16.84
CA ASP A 242 -7.92 0.81 16.30
C ASP A 242 -7.62 2.25 16.76
N HIS A 243 -6.33 2.64 16.69
CA HIS A 243 -5.95 4.03 16.89
C HIS A 243 -6.71 4.95 15.92
N PRO A 244 -7.22 6.12 16.38
CA PRO A 244 -8.00 7.02 15.55
C PRO A 244 -7.30 7.40 14.24
N TYR A 245 -8.11 7.69 13.22
CA TYR A 245 -7.62 8.23 11.97
C TYR A 245 -7.10 9.66 12.18
N VAL A 246 -5.80 9.87 11.94
CA VAL A 246 -5.08 11.10 12.30
C VAL A 246 -4.50 11.79 11.06
N MET A 247 -3.69 12.84 11.26
CA MET A 247 -2.90 13.50 10.21
C MET A 247 -3.72 14.16 9.10
N GLY A 248 -4.94 14.61 9.38
CA GLY A 248 -5.73 15.43 8.43
C GLY A 248 -6.38 14.65 7.28
N GLY A 249 -6.36 13.31 7.36
CA GLY A 249 -7.15 12.43 6.51
C GLY A 249 -6.91 12.54 5.01
N LEU A 250 -7.97 12.33 4.22
CA LEU A 250 -7.88 12.36 2.76
C LEU A 250 -7.47 13.74 2.22
N ALA A 251 -7.87 14.83 2.88
CA ALA A 251 -7.45 16.17 2.52
C ALA A 251 -5.92 16.33 2.59
N GLN A 252 -5.28 15.81 3.64
CA GLN A 252 -3.82 15.85 3.76
C GLN A 252 -3.14 14.93 2.75
N LEU A 253 -3.66 13.72 2.53
CA LEU A 253 -3.18 12.81 1.49
C LEU A 253 -3.22 13.49 0.11
N GLY A 254 -4.34 14.13 -0.22
CA GLY A 254 -4.56 14.82 -1.49
C GLY A 254 -3.58 15.97 -1.72
N LYS A 255 -3.24 16.75 -0.67
CA LYS A 255 -2.19 17.78 -0.77
C LYS A 255 -0.84 17.19 -1.20
N GLN A 256 -0.50 16.01 -0.71
CA GLN A 256 0.75 15.34 -1.07
C GLN A 256 0.69 14.67 -2.44
N MET A 257 -0.49 14.40 -3.00
CA MET A 257 -0.65 13.98 -4.40
C MET A 257 -0.34 15.11 -5.40
N VAL A 258 -0.44 16.39 -5.00
CA VAL A 258 -0.14 17.54 -5.86
C VAL A 258 1.32 17.52 -6.33
N GLY A 259 1.55 17.67 -7.64
CA GLY A 259 2.88 17.55 -8.23
C GLY A 259 3.28 16.10 -8.53
N GLY A 260 2.43 15.15 -8.15
CA GLY A 260 2.52 13.73 -8.46
C GLY A 260 3.27 12.90 -7.44
N MET A 261 3.10 11.59 -7.56
CA MET A 261 3.75 10.59 -6.71
C MET A 261 4.49 9.54 -7.56
N THR A 262 5.49 8.90 -6.94
CA THR A 262 6.31 7.86 -7.58
C THR A 262 5.66 6.50 -7.40
N LEU A 263 5.42 5.79 -8.51
CA LEU A 263 4.92 4.42 -8.48
C LEU A 263 6.03 3.45 -8.04
N ALA A 264 5.76 2.70 -6.99
CA ALA A 264 6.57 1.60 -6.50
C ALA A 264 5.83 0.27 -6.70
N MET A 265 6.58 -0.78 -7.03
CA MET A 265 6.11 -2.16 -7.08
C MET A 265 7.08 -3.01 -6.28
N SER A 266 6.56 -3.88 -5.42
CA SER A 266 7.38 -4.75 -4.59
C SER A 266 6.80 -6.15 -4.44
N ILE A 267 7.67 -7.05 -3.98
CA ILE A 267 7.29 -8.37 -3.48
C ILE A 267 8.14 -8.66 -2.25
N TRP A 268 7.52 -9.10 -1.16
CA TRP A 268 8.20 -9.26 0.12
C TRP A 268 7.45 -10.22 1.07
N VAL A 269 8.14 -10.59 2.14
CA VAL A 269 7.59 -11.29 3.32
C VAL A 269 7.89 -10.43 4.55
N ASP A 270 7.08 -10.58 5.59
CA ASP A 270 7.21 -9.79 6.80
C ASP A 270 7.89 -10.60 7.91
N TYR A 271 9.15 -10.27 8.20
CA TYR A 271 9.92 -10.89 9.29
C TYR A 271 9.48 -10.45 10.69
N GLY A 272 8.67 -9.39 10.80
CA GLY A 272 8.17 -8.88 12.08
C GLY A 272 6.86 -9.55 12.50
N SER A 273 5.90 -9.66 11.58
CA SER A 273 4.54 -10.10 11.92
C SER A 273 4.01 -11.28 11.08
N ASN A 274 4.84 -11.86 10.19
CA ASN A 274 4.45 -12.97 9.31
C ASN A 274 3.25 -12.65 8.38
N MET A 275 3.08 -11.37 8.02
CA MET A 275 1.99 -10.86 7.17
C MET A 275 0.59 -10.99 7.78
N THR A 276 0.51 -11.26 9.09
CA THR A 276 -0.77 -11.52 9.76
C THR A 276 -1.73 -10.33 9.77
N TRP A 277 -1.22 -9.10 9.62
CA TRP A 277 -2.03 -7.89 9.46
C TRP A 277 -2.75 -7.79 8.10
N LEU A 278 -2.35 -8.58 7.09
CA LEU A 278 -2.97 -8.58 5.77
C LEU A 278 -3.90 -9.77 5.56
N ASP A 279 -3.42 -10.99 5.87
CA ASP A 279 -4.06 -12.24 5.41
C ASP A 279 -4.53 -13.17 6.54
N SER A 280 -4.32 -12.76 7.80
CA SER A 280 -4.74 -13.50 8.98
C SER A 280 -5.22 -12.54 10.07
N TYR A 281 -4.81 -12.73 11.32
CA TYR A 281 -5.04 -11.80 12.43
C TYR A 281 -3.77 -11.70 13.29
N PRO A 282 -3.45 -10.54 13.88
CA PRO A 282 -2.27 -10.39 14.73
C PRO A 282 -2.22 -11.40 15.89
N SER A 283 -1.01 -11.81 16.27
CA SER A 283 -0.83 -12.75 17.38
C SER A 283 -1.32 -12.13 18.70
N GLY A 284 -2.25 -12.82 19.37
CA GLY A 284 -2.82 -12.38 20.66
C GLY A 284 -4.23 -11.80 20.54
N ASP A 285 -4.66 -11.44 19.34
CA ASP A 285 -6.02 -10.92 19.09
C ASP A 285 -7.04 -12.07 19.11
N ASP A 286 -8.26 -11.78 19.56
CA ASP A 286 -9.40 -12.70 19.38
C ASP A 286 -9.96 -12.54 17.96
N PRO A 287 -9.87 -13.55 17.07
CA PRO A 287 -10.35 -13.46 15.70
C PRO A 287 -11.87 -13.23 15.59
N LYS A 288 -12.62 -13.27 16.69
CA LYS A 288 -14.06 -13.00 16.71
C LYS A 288 -14.40 -11.52 16.86
N VAL A 289 -13.47 -10.67 17.30
CA VAL A 289 -13.76 -9.24 17.43
C VAL A 289 -13.74 -8.56 16.06
N PRO A 290 -14.58 -7.53 15.85
CA PRO A 290 -14.57 -6.76 14.61
C PRO A 290 -13.17 -6.26 14.26
N GLY A 291 -12.77 -6.39 13.00
CA GLY A 291 -11.50 -5.89 12.50
C GLY A 291 -10.27 -6.79 12.74
N ALA A 292 -10.35 -7.82 13.58
CA ALA A 292 -9.21 -8.70 13.84
C ALA A 292 -8.87 -9.60 12.64
N LEU A 293 -9.86 -10.30 12.08
CA LEU A 293 -9.66 -11.18 10.92
C LEU A 293 -9.55 -10.38 9.61
N ARG A 294 -8.41 -10.51 8.93
CA ARG A 294 -8.09 -9.87 7.64
C ARG A 294 -7.96 -10.86 6.47
N GLY A 295 -7.96 -12.16 6.77
CA GLY A 295 -8.02 -13.24 5.78
C GLY A 295 -8.24 -14.60 6.44
N ASP A 296 -8.14 -15.67 5.66
CA ASP A 296 -8.30 -17.06 6.10
C ASP A 296 -6.98 -17.85 6.18
N CYS A 297 -5.83 -17.16 6.13
CA CYS A 297 -4.54 -17.81 6.34
C CYS A 297 -4.36 -18.30 7.79
N PRO A 298 -3.69 -19.45 8.00
CA PRO A 298 -3.46 -20.01 9.33
C PRO A 298 -2.72 -19.05 10.27
N ASN A 299 -3.02 -19.12 11.57
CA ASN A 299 -2.27 -18.48 12.64
C ASN A 299 -2.01 -19.49 13.78
N PRO A 300 -0.75 -19.89 14.06
CA PRO A 300 0.47 -19.41 13.41
C PRO A 300 0.58 -19.86 11.94
N GLY A 301 1.26 -19.06 11.14
CA GLY A 301 1.49 -19.27 9.71
C GLY A 301 2.22 -18.07 9.10
N GLY A 302 2.66 -18.20 7.85
CA GLY A 302 3.28 -17.10 7.09
C GLY A 302 4.70 -16.74 7.51
N ASP A 303 5.38 -17.59 8.29
CA ASP A 303 6.78 -17.35 8.63
C ASP A 303 7.65 -17.38 7.34
N PRO A 304 8.59 -16.43 7.18
CA PRO A 304 9.39 -16.30 5.97
C PRO A 304 10.06 -17.59 5.48
N GLU A 305 10.65 -18.37 6.38
CA GLU A 305 11.39 -19.58 6.01
C GLU A 305 10.47 -20.67 5.45
N SER A 306 9.30 -20.88 6.06
CA SER A 306 8.29 -21.79 5.51
C SER A 306 7.77 -21.30 4.16
N VAL A 307 7.54 -19.99 4.00
CA VAL A 307 7.08 -19.41 2.72
C VAL A 307 8.07 -19.72 1.59
N PHE A 308 9.38 -19.55 1.81
CA PHE A 308 10.38 -19.89 0.79
C PHE A 308 10.47 -21.38 0.51
N ALA A 309 10.45 -22.21 1.57
CA ALA A 309 10.55 -23.66 1.43
C ALA A 309 9.35 -24.26 0.68
N GLU A 310 8.14 -23.75 0.95
CA GLU A 310 6.90 -24.29 0.40
C GLU A 310 6.52 -23.66 -0.95
N SER A 311 6.94 -22.42 -1.21
CA SER A 311 6.59 -21.66 -2.41
C SER A 311 7.81 -21.04 -3.11
N PRO A 312 8.80 -21.84 -3.54
CA PRO A 312 10.05 -21.32 -4.14
C PRO A 312 9.85 -20.58 -5.47
N ASP A 313 8.73 -20.82 -6.14
CA ASP A 313 8.35 -20.13 -7.39
C ASP A 313 7.38 -18.96 -7.17
N ALA A 314 7.15 -18.54 -5.92
CA ALA A 314 6.27 -17.43 -5.60
C ALA A 314 6.65 -16.17 -6.37
N ALA A 315 5.67 -15.59 -7.04
CA ALA A 315 5.85 -14.41 -7.88
C ALA A 315 4.57 -13.60 -8.01
N VAL A 316 4.74 -12.33 -8.35
CA VAL A 316 3.67 -11.41 -8.78
C VAL A 316 4.01 -10.83 -10.14
N LYS A 317 2.98 -10.60 -10.98
CA LYS A 317 3.12 -9.84 -12.22
C LYS A 317 2.18 -8.64 -12.15
N PHE A 318 2.74 -7.45 -12.32
CA PHE A 318 1.98 -6.23 -12.60
C PHE A 318 2.10 -5.93 -14.09
N MET A 319 0.97 -5.73 -14.75
CA MET A 319 0.86 -5.68 -16.20
C MET A 319 -0.10 -4.59 -16.63
N ASN A 320 0.01 -4.15 -17.89
CA ASN A 320 -0.92 -3.23 -18.54
C ASN A 320 -1.35 -2.03 -17.67
N ILE A 321 -0.37 -1.33 -17.09
CA ILE A 321 -0.61 -0.13 -16.28
C ILE A 321 -1.19 0.97 -17.16
N ARG A 322 -2.28 1.59 -16.69
CA ARG A 322 -3.08 2.61 -17.38
C ARG A 322 -3.45 3.71 -16.38
N SER A 323 -3.51 4.95 -16.85
CA SER A 323 -3.97 6.08 -16.06
C SER A 323 -4.63 7.11 -16.97
N GLY A 324 -5.72 7.73 -16.50
CA GLY A 324 -6.51 8.69 -17.24
C GLY A 324 -7.84 8.99 -16.53
N ASP A 325 -8.74 9.68 -17.23
CA ASP A 325 -10.04 10.08 -16.67
C ASP A 325 -10.87 8.86 -16.22
N PHE A 326 -11.83 9.07 -15.32
CA PHE A 326 -12.70 8.01 -14.83
C PHE A 326 -13.40 7.24 -15.96
N GLY A 327 -13.32 5.91 -15.90
CA GLY A 327 -13.93 5.02 -16.90
C GLY A 327 -13.15 4.92 -18.22
N SER A 328 -11.99 5.55 -18.35
CA SER A 328 -11.18 5.49 -19.57
C SER A 328 -10.22 4.29 -19.62
N THR A 329 -10.05 3.55 -18.52
CA THR A 329 -8.94 2.59 -18.37
C THR A 329 -9.32 1.12 -18.24
N TYR A 330 -10.60 0.74 -18.39
CA TYR A 330 -11.06 -0.67 -18.25
C TYR A 330 -12.24 -1.06 -19.15
#